data_AF-A0A7L2QY14-F1
#
_entry.id   AF-A0A7L2QY14-F1
#
_cell.length_a   1.000
_cell.length_b   1.000
_cell.length_c   1.000
_cell.angle_alpha   90.00
_cell.angle_beta   90.00
_cell.angle_gamma   90.00
#
_symmetry.space_group_name_H-M   'P 1'
#
loop_
_entity.id
_entity.type
_entity.pdbx_description
1 polymer ?
#
loop_
_entity_poly.entity_id
_entity_poly.type
_entity_poly.pdbx_seq_one_letter_code
_entity_poly.pdbx_strand_id
1 'polypeptide(L)'
;QLYRRLSEVLGLNDETMVLSVFIGKIITNLKYWGRCEPITSKTLQLLNDLSIGYPFGKGSQILGKREDVRKLVKLSAVQFMLNNHTSEHFSFLGINNQSNLTDMRCRTTFYTALGRLLMVDLG
;
A
#
# COMPACT_ATOMS: atom_id res chain seq x y z
N GLN A 1 -19.72 -1.24 2.63
CA GLN A 1 -20.13 -2.67 2.65
C GLN A 1 -18.95 -3.59 3.01
N LEU A 2 -17.79 -3.47 2.34
CA LEU A 2 -16.58 -4.26 2.66
C LEU A 2 -16.07 -4.07 4.10
N TYR A 3 -15.93 -2.82 4.57
CA TYR A 3 -15.47 -2.52 5.93
C TYR A 3 -16.41 -3.06 7.02
N ARG A 4 -17.72 -2.96 6.81
CA ARG A 4 -18.71 -3.55 7.72
C ARG A 4 -18.54 -5.06 7.83
N ARG A 5 -18.30 -5.74 6.71
CA ARG A 5 -18.02 -7.19 6.72
C ARG A 5 -16.69 -7.53 7.37
N LEU A 6 -15.64 -6.75 7.12
CA LEU A 6 -14.33 -6.97 7.77
C LEU A 6 -14.39 -6.70 9.28
N SER A 7 -15.11 -5.66 9.71
CA SER A 7 -15.37 -5.36 11.11
C SER A 7 -16.19 -6.48 11.78
N GLU A 8 -17.27 -6.93 11.15
CA GLU A 8 -18.13 -8.02 11.63
C GLU A 8 -17.40 -9.38 11.71
N VAL A 9 -16.55 -9.70 10.72
CA VAL A 9 -15.91 -11.03 10.61
C VAL A 9 -14.57 -11.10 11.33
N LEU A 10 -13.79 -10.01 11.34
CA LEU A 10 -12.44 -9.95 11.92
C LEU A 10 -12.39 -9.19 13.25
N GLY A 11 -13.52 -8.64 13.73
CA GLY A 11 -13.57 -7.87 14.98
C GLY A 11 -12.85 -6.52 14.93
N LEU A 12 -12.66 -5.96 13.72
CA LEU A 12 -11.92 -4.72 13.52
C LEU A 12 -12.84 -3.52 13.81
N ASN A 13 -12.70 -2.94 15.00
CA ASN A 13 -13.59 -1.87 15.50
C ASN A 13 -13.15 -0.45 15.14
N ASP A 14 -11.97 -0.29 14.53
CA ASP A 14 -11.38 1.00 14.15
C ASP A 14 -10.80 0.92 12.73
N GLU A 15 -10.98 1.98 11.96
CA GLU A 15 -10.49 2.13 10.59
C GLU A 15 -8.98 1.89 10.48
N THR A 16 -8.20 2.32 11.48
CA THR A 16 -6.75 2.14 11.56
C THR A 16 -6.35 0.67 11.63
N MET A 17 -7.12 -0.16 12.35
CA MET A 17 -6.85 -1.60 12.42
C MET A 17 -7.08 -2.28 11.08
N VAL A 18 -8.13 -1.87 10.36
CA VAL A 18 -8.43 -2.39 9.03
C VAL A 18 -7.31 -2.00 8.05
N LEU A 19 -6.84 -0.76 8.10
CA LEU A 19 -5.72 -0.29 7.29
C LEU A 19 -4.43 -1.05 7.59
N SER A 20 -4.14 -1.36 8.86
CA SER A 20 -2.99 -2.18 9.26
C SER A 20 -3.05 -3.59 8.64
N VAL A 21 -4.22 -4.23 8.67
CA VAL A 21 -4.43 -5.54 8.02
C VAL A 21 -4.22 -5.45 6.50
N PHE A 22 -4.73 -4.40 5.86
CA PHE A 22 -4.53 -4.19 4.42
C PHE A 22 -3.06 -3.99 4.06
N ILE A 23 -2.33 -3.12 4.76
CA ILE A 23 -0.90 -2.88 4.50
C ILE A 23 -0.09 -4.14 4.80
N GLY A 24 -0.38 -4.86 5.89
CA GLY A 24 0.27 -6.14 6.19
C GLY A 24 0.06 -7.17 5.08
N LYS A 25 -1.15 -7.24 4.51
CA LYS A 25 -1.45 -8.10 3.36
C LYS A 25 -0.72 -7.65 2.10
N ILE A 26 -0.63 -6.35 1.84
CA ILE A 26 0.14 -5.77 0.72
C ILE A 26 1.61 -6.20 0.82
N ILE A 27 2.25 -5.99 1.97
CA ILE A 27 3.66 -6.37 2.19
C ILE A 27 3.86 -7.86 1.97
N THR A 28 3.00 -8.68 2.57
CA THR A 28 3.06 -10.14 2.43
C THR A 28 2.93 -10.55 0.96
N ASN A 29 1.97 -9.97 0.24
CA ASN A 29 1.78 -10.25 -1.17
C ASN A 29 3.02 -9.85 -1.99
N LEU A 30 3.55 -8.64 -1.81
CA LEU A 30 4.71 -8.15 -2.56
C LEU A 30 5.99 -8.94 -2.25
N LYS A 31 6.17 -9.39 -1.00
CA LYS A 31 7.35 -10.14 -0.56
C LYS A 31 7.35 -11.57 -1.12
N TYR A 32 6.25 -12.29 -0.97
CA TYR A 32 6.18 -13.71 -1.32
C TYR A 32 5.69 -13.98 -2.75
N TRP A 33 4.93 -13.08 -3.35
CA TRP A 33 4.34 -13.24 -4.68
C TRP A 33 4.93 -12.30 -5.73
N GLY A 34 6.09 -11.68 -5.48
CA GLY A 34 6.71 -10.71 -6.41
C GLY A 34 6.93 -11.23 -7.83
N ARG A 35 6.98 -12.55 -8.05
CA ARG A 35 7.09 -13.19 -9.38
C ARG A 35 5.74 -13.47 -10.07
N CYS A 36 4.63 -13.32 -9.36
CA CYS A 36 3.29 -13.53 -9.89
C CYS A 36 2.69 -12.17 -10.31
N GLU A 37 2.89 -11.81 -11.58
CA GLU A 37 2.44 -10.56 -12.19
C GLU A 37 0.99 -10.16 -11.84
N PRO A 38 -0.04 -11.04 -11.96
CA PRO A 38 -1.41 -10.62 -11.68
C PRO A 38 -1.67 -10.32 -10.20
N ILE A 39 -0.94 -10.95 -9.27
CA ILE A 39 -1.03 -10.67 -7.84
C ILE A 39 -0.29 -9.37 -7.52
N THR A 40 0.93 -9.22 -8.03
CA THR A 40 1.77 -8.02 -7.83
C THR A 40 1.06 -6.78 -8.38
N SER A 41 0.55 -6.83 -9.61
CA SER A 41 -0.13 -5.72 -10.27
C SER A 41 -1.37 -5.26 -9.49
N LYS A 42 -2.26 -6.18 -9.11
CA LYS A 42 -3.45 -5.85 -8.29
C LYS A 42 -3.10 -5.33 -6.90
N THR A 43 -2.05 -5.88 -6.29
CA THR A 43 -1.56 -5.44 -4.97
C THR A 43 -0.99 -4.03 -5.03
N LEU A 44 -0.23 -3.71 -6.08
CA LEU A 44 0.33 -2.38 -6.30
C LEU A 44 -0.74 -1.35 -6.67
N GLN A 45 -1.77 -1.75 -7.41
CA GLN A 45 -2.93 -0.91 -7.67
C GLN A 45 -3.63 -0.53 -6.36
N LEU A 46 -3.89 -1.52 -5.48
CA LEU A 46 -4.47 -1.26 -4.16
C LEU A 46 -3.59 -0.30 -3.33
N LEU A 47 -2.27 -0.51 -3.31
CA LEU A 47 -1.33 0.39 -2.64
C LEU A 47 -1.38 1.81 -3.21
N ASN A 48 -1.41 1.95 -4.53
CA ASN A 48 -1.52 3.24 -5.20
C ASN A 48 -2.84 3.95 -4.87
N ASP A 49 -3.97 3.24 -4.87
CA ASP A 49 -5.28 3.80 -4.53
C ASP A 49 -5.33 4.27 -3.08
N LEU A 50 -4.71 3.51 -2.15
CA LEU A 50 -4.55 3.93 -0.76
C LEU A 50 -3.65 5.17 -0.64
N SER A 51 -2.56 5.24 -1.41
CA SER A 51 -1.59 6.36 -1.38
C SER A 51 -2.15 7.70 -1.90
N ILE A 52 -3.17 7.67 -2.75
CA ILE A 52 -3.83 8.88 -3.29
C ILE A 52 -4.76 9.51 -2.23
N GLY A 53 -5.02 8.81 -1.13
CA GLY A 53 -6.03 9.19 -0.15
C GLY A 53 -7.38 8.69 -0.62
N TYR A 54 -7.70 7.45 -0.26
CA TYR A 54 -9.00 6.86 -0.51
C TYR A 54 -10.09 7.75 0.15
N PRO A 55 -11.15 8.17 -0.57
CA PRO A 55 -12.29 8.81 0.05
C PRO A 55 -13.04 7.77 0.88
N PHE A 56 -12.72 7.67 2.17
CA PHE A 56 -13.48 6.88 3.12
C PHE A 56 -14.83 7.60 3.39
N GLY A 57 -15.80 7.36 2.50
CA GLY A 57 -17.14 7.93 2.56
C GLY A 57 -17.33 9.23 1.76
N LYS A 58 -18.48 9.37 1.08
CA LYS A 58 -18.89 10.55 0.30
C LYS A 58 -19.26 11.77 1.17
N GLY A 59 -18.51 12.05 2.24
CA GLY A 59 -18.84 13.13 3.19
C GLY A 59 -17.69 14.03 3.63
N SER A 60 -16.42 13.63 3.42
CA SER A 60 -15.28 14.42 3.90
C SER A 60 -14.74 15.36 2.81
N GLN A 61 -15.32 16.56 2.76
CA GLN A 61 -14.85 17.66 1.93
C GLN A 61 -13.48 18.15 2.41
N ILE A 62 -12.45 17.84 1.61
CA ILE A 62 -11.19 18.58 1.37
C ILE A 62 -10.23 18.80 2.55
N LEU A 63 -10.66 18.82 3.82
CA LEU A 63 -9.79 19.00 4.98
C LEU A 63 -9.44 17.69 5.73
N GLY A 64 -10.30 16.66 5.66
CA GLY A 64 -10.10 15.37 6.33
C GLY A 64 -9.21 14.36 5.59
N LYS A 65 -8.98 14.56 4.28
CA LYS A 65 -8.21 13.62 3.44
C LYS A 65 -6.73 13.45 3.84
N ARG A 66 -6.14 14.42 4.54
CA ARG A 66 -4.73 14.36 4.98
C ARG A 66 -4.55 13.66 6.32
N GLU A 67 -5.60 13.47 7.11
CA GLU A 67 -5.47 12.87 8.45
C GLU A 67 -5.38 11.35 8.39
N ASP A 68 -6.18 10.72 7.53
CA ASP A 68 -6.21 9.26 7.40
C ASP A 68 -4.95 8.69 6.74
N VAL A 69 -4.35 9.44 5.81
CA VAL A 69 -3.05 9.10 5.25
C VAL A 69 -1.92 9.32 6.25
N ARG A 70 -2.02 10.33 7.14
CA ARG A 70 -1.06 10.49 8.26
C ARG A 70 -1.15 9.35 9.27
N LYS A 71 -2.33 8.78 9.50
CA LYS A 71 -2.48 7.55 10.31
C LYS A 71 -1.83 6.34 9.64
N LEU A 72 -1.93 6.22 8.31
CA LEU A 72 -1.27 5.16 7.54
C LEU A 72 0.26 5.20 7.69
N VAL A 73 0.87 6.38 7.60
CA VAL A 73 2.33 6.54 7.66
C VAL A 73 2.92 6.16 9.02
N LYS A 74 2.13 6.30 10.10
CA LYS A 74 2.51 5.89 11.45
C LYS A 74 2.45 4.37 11.67
N LEU A 75 1.86 3.61 10.75
CA LEU A 75 1.85 2.16 10.84
C LEU A 75 3.27 1.62 10.64
N SER A 76 3.72 0.76 11.56
CA SER A 76 5.02 0.07 11.48
C SER A 76 5.22 -0.66 10.15
N ALA A 77 4.13 -1.11 9.54
CA ALA A 77 4.12 -1.74 8.24
C ALA A 77 4.49 -0.79 7.09
N VAL A 78 3.99 0.46 7.09
CA VAL A 78 4.39 1.46 6.10
C VAL A 78 5.83 1.89 6.32
N GLN A 79 6.25 2.05 7.58
CA GLN A 79 7.65 2.30 7.92
C GLN A 79 8.56 1.17 7.47
N PHE A 80 8.13 -0.10 7.59
CA PHE A 80 8.87 -1.23 7.04
C PHE A 80 9.07 -1.09 5.53
N MET A 81 8.01 -0.75 4.78
CA MET A 81 8.12 -0.54 3.33
C MET A 81 9.04 0.63 2.98
N LEU A 82 8.99 1.74 3.72
CA LEU A 82 9.86 2.89 3.53
C LEU A 82 11.33 2.55 3.81
N ASN A 83 11.63 1.71 4.79
CA ASN A 83 13.00 1.33 5.13
C ASN A 83 13.54 0.14 4.34
N ASN A 84 12.67 -0.68 3.73
CA ASN A 84 13.04 -1.96 3.10
C ASN A 84 12.54 -2.04 1.64
N HIS A 85 12.79 -1.01 0.84
CA HIS A 85 12.29 -0.86 -0.54
C HIS A 85 13.28 -1.29 -1.64
N THR A 86 14.05 -2.36 -1.40
CA THR A 86 15.03 -2.91 -2.34
C THR A 86 14.61 -4.29 -2.85
N SER A 87 15.32 -4.81 -3.85
CA SER A 87 15.09 -6.15 -4.41
C SER A 87 15.34 -7.29 -3.42
N GLU A 88 16.07 -7.03 -2.33
CA GLU A 88 16.30 -7.97 -1.24
C GLU A 88 14.99 -8.34 -0.52
N HIS A 89 14.09 -7.36 -0.37
CA HIS A 89 12.80 -7.56 0.28
C HIS A 89 11.66 -7.75 -0.72
N PHE A 90 11.77 -7.15 -1.90
CA PHE A 90 10.74 -7.17 -2.93
C PHE A 90 11.35 -7.58 -4.28
N SER A 91 11.29 -8.87 -4.59
CA SER A 91 11.95 -9.43 -5.78
C SER A 91 11.60 -8.74 -7.11
N PHE A 92 10.39 -8.17 -7.25
CA PHE A 92 9.97 -7.44 -8.45
C PHE A 92 10.69 -6.09 -8.65
N LEU A 93 11.43 -5.60 -7.64
CA LEU A 93 12.26 -4.39 -7.74
C LEU A 93 13.64 -4.66 -8.36
N GLY A 94 14.04 -5.92 -8.49
CA GLY A 94 15.33 -6.32 -9.07
C GLY A 94 15.45 -5.93 -10.54
N ILE A 95 16.65 -5.52 -10.93
CA ILE A 95 16.99 -5.30 -12.35
C ILE A 95 17.63 -6.60 -12.85
N ASN A 96 16.86 -7.35 -13.64
CA ASN A 96 17.31 -8.59 -14.25
C ASN A 96 17.53 -8.33 -15.75
N ASN A 97 18.44 -9.08 -16.39
CA ASN A 97 18.64 -9.02 -17.86
C ASN A 97 17.37 -9.35 -18.68
N GLN A 98 16.33 -9.90 -18.02
CA GLN A 98 15.00 -10.15 -18.58
C GLN A 98 13.92 -9.32 -17.86
N SER A 99 14.24 -8.10 -17.44
CA SER A 99 13.25 -7.22 -16.82
C SER A 99 12.13 -6.93 -17.82
N ASN A 100 11.01 -7.62 -17.62
CA ASN A 100 9.84 -7.50 -18.49
C ASN A 100 9.23 -6.10 -18.32
N LEU A 101 8.57 -5.59 -19.35
CA LEU A 101 7.87 -4.28 -19.29
C LEU A 101 6.89 -4.20 -18.10
N THR A 102 6.37 -5.34 -17.66
CA THR A 102 5.52 -5.48 -16.47
C THR A 102 6.24 -5.16 -15.17
N ASP A 103 7.48 -5.60 -15.00
CA ASP A 103 8.28 -5.36 -13.80
C ASP A 103 8.68 -3.88 -13.71
N MET A 104 9.03 -3.28 -14.85
CA MET A 104 9.27 -1.85 -14.99
C MET A 104 8.04 -1.04 -14.52
N ARG A 105 6.84 -1.41 -14.99
CA ARG A 105 5.59 -0.75 -14.58
C ARG A 105 5.32 -0.92 -13.09
N CYS A 106 5.49 -2.13 -12.56
CA CYS A 106 5.30 -2.42 -11.13
C CYS A 106 6.24 -1.57 -10.25
N ARG A 107 7.51 -1.44 -10.65
CA ARG A 107 8.49 -0.57 -9.98
C ARG A 107 8.06 0.88 -9.97
N THR A 108 7.64 1.42 -11.12
CA THR A 108 7.15 2.80 -11.20
C THR A 108 5.94 3.03 -10.31
N THR A 109 4.96 2.13 -10.32
CA THR A 109 3.76 2.26 -9.47
C THR A 109 4.12 2.18 -7.98
N PHE A 110 5.00 1.25 -7.60
CA PHE A 110 5.46 1.10 -6.23
C PHE A 110 6.14 2.38 -5.70
N TYR A 111 7.13 2.92 -6.42
CA TYR A 111 7.83 4.13 -5.99
C TYR A 111 6.96 5.38 -6.05
N THR A 112 6.01 5.44 -6.99
CA THR A 112 5.01 6.54 -7.03
C THR A 112 4.15 6.54 -5.76
N ALA A 113 3.64 5.38 -5.35
CA ALA A 113 2.83 5.25 -4.15
C ALA A 113 3.67 5.51 -2.88
N LEU A 114 4.89 4.97 -2.82
CA LEU A 114 5.79 5.15 -1.69
C LEU A 114 6.22 6.61 -1.50
N GLY A 115 6.52 7.32 -2.60
CA GLY A 115 6.87 8.74 -2.56
C GLY A 115 5.73 9.62 -2.02
N ARG A 116 4.47 9.30 -2.36
CA ARG A 116 3.31 10.00 -1.78
C ARG A 116 3.17 9.75 -0.29
N LEU A 117 3.37 8.51 0.17
CA LEU A 117 3.35 8.19 1.59
C LEU A 117 4.47 8.93 2.35
N LEU A 118 5.68 9.01 1.78
CA LEU A 118 6.81 9.75 2.36
C LEU A 118 6.53 11.26 2.46
N MET A 119 5.96 11.87 1.42
CA MET A 119 5.60 13.29 1.43
C MET A 119 4.55 13.64 2.49
N VAL A 120 3.71 12.67 2.89
CA VAL A 120 2.73 12.85 3.97
C VAL A 120 3.38 12.71 5.36
N ASP A 121 4.52 12.01 5.49
CA ASP A 121 5.30 11.95 6.74
C ASP A 121 6.01 13.27 7.04
N LEU A 122 6.51 13.93 5.99
CA LEU A 122 7.36 15.12 6.08
C LEU A 122 6.61 16.45 6.27
N GLY A 123 5.27 16.46 6.26
CA GLY A 123 4.45 17.69 6.28
C GLY A 123 3.22 17.64 7.19
#